data_AF-A0A221V3Y2-F1
#
_entry.id   AF-A0A221V3Y2-F1
#
_cell.length_a   1.000
_cell.length_b   1.000
_cell.length_c   1.000
_cell.angle_alpha   90.00
_cell.angle_beta   90.00
_cell.angle_gamma   90.00
#
_symmetry.space_group_name_H-M   'P 1'
#
loop_
_entity.id
_entity.type
_entity.pdbx_description
1 polymer ?
#
loop_
_entity_poly.entity_id
_entity_poly.type
_entity_poly.pdbx_seq_one_letter_code
_entity_poly.pdbx_strand_id
1 'polypeptide(L)'
;MSTAMVSMDIENQDLEKRLELWEKLISLKSIFNKEYLPNALFEDTVLLDNGKEISRISVSLSNVSIHNKNTWQETMVFLKENMAKFEDFFQEYEDIIKP
;
A
#
# COMPACT_ATOMS: atom_id res chain seq x y z
N MET A 1 -18.47 -5.07 9.46
CA MET A 1 -17.45 -4.36 10.26
C MET A 1 -16.62 -3.53 9.30
N SER A 2 -16.18 -2.33 9.69
CA SER A 2 -15.43 -1.42 8.82
C SER A 2 -13.93 -1.69 8.98
N THR A 3 -13.19 -1.45 7.91
CA THR A 3 -11.74 -1.66 7.81
C THR A 3 -11.11 -0.34 7.36
N ALA A 4 -10.00 0.03 7.99
CA ALA A 4 -9.13 1.08 7.48
C ALA A 4 -7.96 0.44 6.71
N MET A 5 -7.58 1.04 5.59
CA MET A 5 -6.50 0.54 4.75
C MET A 5 -5.65 1.70 4.26
N VAL A 6 -4.34 1.47 4.21
CA VAL A 6 -3.39 2.32 3.47
C VAL A 6 -2.73 1.45 2.42
N SER A 7 -2.67 1.93 1.19
CA SER A 7 -2.08 1.18 0.09
C SER A 7 -1.23 2.06 -0.82
N MET A 8 -0.27 1.41 -1.47
CA MET A 8 0.47 1.89 -2.61
C MET A 8 0.03 1.07 -3.82
N ASP A 9 -0.66 1.73 -4.74
CA ASP A 9 -1.29 1.09 -5.90
C ASP A 9 -0.53 1.45 -7.17
N ILE A 10 -0.16 0.44 -7.96
CA ILE A 10 0.38 0.64 -9.31
C ILE A 10 -0.75 0.48 -10.31
N GLU A 11 -1.07 1.59 -10.95
CA GLU A 11 -2.07 1.65 -11.99
C GLU A 11 -1.43 2.03 -13.33
N ASN A 12 -1.48 1.11 -14.30
CA ASN A 12 -1.09 1.42 -15.67
C ASN A 12 -2.02 0.69 -16.65
N GLN A 13 -2.39 1.36 -17.75
CA GLN A 13 -3.15 0.74 -18.83
C GLN A 13 -2.27 -0.24 -19.63
N ASP A 14 -0.97 0.01 -19.65
CA ASP A 14 0.03 -0.86 -20.24
C ASP A 14 0.46 -1.92 -19.20
N LEU A 15 0.12 -3.18 -19.47
CA LEU A 15 0.39 -4.29 -18.58
C LEU A 15 1.90 -4.53 -18.39
N GLU A 16 2.69 -4.37 -19.46
CA GLU A 16 4.14 -4.61 -19.40
C GLU A 16 4.79 -3.60 -18.45
N LYS A 17 4.43 -2.31 -18.57
CA LYS A 17 4.90 -1.27 -17.64
C LYS A 17 4.42 -1.48 -16.21
N ARG A 18 3.21 -2.00 -16.00
CA ARG A 18 2.72 -2.35 -14.66
C ARG A 18 3.59 -3.45 -14.04
N LEU A 19 3.92 -4.49 -14.83
CA LEU A 19 4.75 -5.61 -14.39
C LEU A 19 6.19 -5.18 -14.12
N GLU A 20 6.79 -4.33 -14.97
CA GLU A 20 8.13 -3.78 -14.73
C GLU A 20 8.21 -3.00 -13.41
N LEU A 21 7.24 -2.14 -13.14
CA LEU A 21 7.16 -1.40 -11.87
C LEU A 21 6.91 -2.34 -10.68
N TRP A 22 6.09 -3.38 -10.87
CA TRP A 22 5.83 -4.37 -9.84
C TRP A 22 7.09 -5.16 -9.49
N GLU A 23 7.87 -5.60 -10.48
CA GLU A 23 9.15 -6.29 -10.27
C GLU A 23 10.14 -5.43 -9.49
N LYS A 24 10.22 -4.13 -9.80
CA LYS A 24 11.02 -3.17 -9.02
C LYS A 24 10.58 -3.14 -7.56
N LEU A 25 9.28 -3.02 -7.26
CA LEU A 25 8.78 -3.04 -5.88
C LEU A 25 9.03 -4.38 -5.18
N ILE A 26 8.85 -5.51 -5.87
CA ILE A 26 9.13 -6.84 -5.32
C ILE A 26 10.61 -7.00 -4.97
N SER A 27 11.52 -6.42 -5.75
CA SER A 27 12.96 -6.43 -5.43
C SER A 27 13.26 -5.73 -4.08
N LEU A 28 12.42 -4.77 -3.69
CA LEU A 28 12.52 -4.02 -2.43
C LEU A 28 11.71 -4.64 -1.29
N LYS A 29 10.96 -5.73 -1.51
CA LYS A 29 10.05 -6.31 -0.51
C LYS A 29 10.72 -6.68 0.81
N SER A 30 11.94 -7.21 0.74
CA SER A 30 12.70 -7.62 1.94
C SER A 30 13.00 -6.41 2.85
N ILE A 31 13.49 -5.31 2.27
CA ILE A 31 13.80 -4.09 3.02
C ILE A 31 12.52 -3.37 3.45
N PHE A 32 11.51 -3.32 2.57
CA PHE A 32 10.20 -2.77 2.87
C PHE A 32 9.58 -3.38 4.14
N ASN A 33 9.54 -4.71 4.20
CA ASN A 33 9.00 -5.42 5.36
C ASN A 33 9.87 -5.24 6.61
N LYS A 34 11.19 -5.17 6.46
CA LYS A 34 12.10 -5.07 7.61
C LYS A 34 12.07 -3.68 8.24
N GLU A 35 12.02 -2.62 7.44
CA GLU A 35 12.32 -1.26 7.89
C GLU A 35 11.07 -0.36 7.95
N TYR A 36 10.01 -0.67 7.20
CA TYR A 36 8.82 0.16 7.12
C TYR A 36 7.58 -0.56 7.68
N LEU A 37 7.08 -1.56 6.95
CA LEU A 37 5.77 -2.18 7.19
C LEU A 37 5.85 -3.72 7.14
N PRO A 38 6.17 -4.39 8.25
CA PRO A 38 6.44 -5.83 8.29
C PRO A 38 5.24 -6.72 7.93
N ASN A 39 4.03 -6.21 8.10
CA ASN A 39 2.79 -6.96 7.87
C ASN A 39 2.10 -6.54 6.57
N ALA A 40 2.81 -5.87 5.66
CA ALA A 40 2.23 -5.47 4.40
C ALA A 40 1.96 -6.67 3.48
N LEU A 41 0.80 -6.64 2.86
CA LEU A 41 0.38 -7.59 1.84
C LEU A 41 0.80 -7.06 0.46
N PHE A 42 1.43 -7.93 -0.33
CA PHE A 42 1.84 -7.64 -1.70
C PHE A 42 1.00 -8.51 -2.64
N GLU A 43 0.17 -7.85 -3.44
CA GLU A 43 -0.74 -8.48 -4.39
C GLU A 43 -0.37 -8.00 -5.80
N ASP A 44 -0.01 -8.94 -6.67
CA ASP A 44 0.31 -8.66 -8.06
C ASP A 44 -0.92 -8.20 -8.85
N THR A 45 -2.09 -8.74 -8.50
CA THR A 45 -3.37 -8.44 -9.14
C THR A 45 -4.47 -8.27 -8.10
N VAL A 46 -5.03 -7.06 -8.04
CA VAL A 46 -6.27 -6.74 -7.34
C VAL A 46 -7.29 -6.23 -8.36
N LEU A 47 -8.47 -6.87 -8.40
CA LEU A 47 -9.58 -6.43 -9.24
C LEU A 47 -10.42 -5.39 -8.48
N LEU A 48 -10.44 -4.17 -9.01
CA LEU A 48 -11.27 -3.08 -8.47
C LEU A 48 -12.72 -3.22 -8.93
N ASP A 49 -13.65 -2.59 -8.21
CA ASP A 49 -15.10 -2.62 -8.52
C ASP A 49 -15.44 -2.07 -9.92
N ASN A 50 -14.58 -1.22 -10.47
CA ASN A 50 -14.71 -0.69 -11.83
C ASN A 50 -14.17 -1.63 -12.92
N GLY A 51 -13.75 -2.85 -12.56
CA GLY A 51 -13.20 -3.86 -13.47
C GLY A 51 -11.72 -3.65 -13.81
N LYS A 52 -11.05 -2.65 -13.24
CA LYS A 52 -9.61 -2.41 -13.45
C LYS A 52 -8.78 -3.36 -12.59
N GLU A 53 -7.74 -3.92 -13.19
CA GLU A 53 -6.71 -4.65 -12.45
C GLU A 53 -5.55 -3.71 -12.09
N ILE A 54 -5.04 -3.87 -10.88
CA ILE A 54 -3.89 -3.11 -10.35
C ILE A 54 -2.96 -4.04 -9.59
N SER A 55 -1.73 -3.60 -9.35
CA SER A 55 -0.84 -4.23 -8.36
C SER A 55 -0.86 -3.39 -7.08
N ARG A 56 -0.82 -4.02 -5.90
CA ARG A 56 -1.04 -3.34 -4.62
C ARG A 56 -0.09 -3.83 -3.54
N ILE A 57 0.44 -2.87 -2.78
CA ILE A 57 1.02 -3.10 -1.46
C ILE A 57 0.09 -2.47 -0.44
N SER A 58 -0.36 -3.19 0.58
CA SER A 58 -1.30 -2.64 1.55
C SER A 58 -1.10 -3.13 2.98
N VAL A 59 -1.55 -2.33 3.93
CA VAL A 59 -1.78 -2.72 5.32
C VAL A 59 -3.20 -2.34 5.70
N SER A 60 -3.84 -3.17 6.52
CA SER A 60 -5.21 -2.93 6.95
C SER A 60 -5.39 -3.15 8.45
N LEU A 61 -6.35 -2.42 9.02
CA LEU A 61 -6.80 -2.55 10.39
C LEU A 61 -8.31 -2.82 10.38
N SER A 62 -8.71 -3.96 10.94
CA SER A 62 -10.10 -4.41 11.00
C SER A 62 -10.81 -3.85 12.24
N ASN A 63 -12.14 -3.83 12.21
CA ASN A 63 -13.01 -3.46 13.35
C ASN A 63 -12.92 -1.99 13.78
N VAL A 64 -12.47 -1.11 12.88
CA VAL A 64 -12.33 0.32 13.13
C VAL A 64 -13.23 1.14 12.20
N SER A 65 -13.51 2.39 12.55
CA SER A 65 -14.29 3.28 11.69
C SER A 65 -14.06 4.74 12.05
N ILE A 66 -13.84 5.59 11.04
CA ILE A 66 -13.75 7.04 11.23
C ILE A 66 -15.09 7.66 11.69
N HIS A 67 -16.21 6.96 11.56
CA HIS A 67 -17.52 7.43 12.01
C HIS A 67 -17.86 6.95 13.44
N ASN A 68 -17.04 6.06 14.01
CA ASN A 68 -17.20 5.58 15.38
C ASN A 68 -16.24 6.33 16.30
N LYS A 69 -16.78 7.14 17.21
CA LYS A 69 -15.99 7.93 18.16
C LYS A 69 -15.02 7.07 19.00
N ASN A 70 -15.38 5.82 19.29
CA ASN A 70 -14.56 4.92 20.11
C ASN A 70 -13.33 4.40 19.35
N THR A 71 -13.38 4.28 18.02
CA THR A 71 -12.28 3.78 17.19
C THR A 71 -11.70 4.84 16.26
N TRP A 72 -12.23 6.07 16.29
CA TRP A 72 -11.77 7.19 15.45
C TRP A 72 -10.29 7.48 15.66
N GLN A 73 -9.85 7.62 16.91
CA GLN A 73 -8.45 7.96 17.21
C GLN A 73 -7.50 6.86 16.75
N GLU A 74 -7.84 5.60 17.04
CA GLU A 74 -7.09 4.43 16.57
C GLU A 74 -7.00 4.41 15.04
N THR A 75 -8.13 4.65 14.35
CA THR A 75 -8.17 4.74 12.89
C THR A 75 -7.25 5.83 12.37
N MET A 76 -7.31 7.03 12.94
CA MET A 76 -6.50 8.18 12.49
C MET A 76 -5.01 7.98 12.73
N VAL A 77 -4.63 7.40 13.87
CA VAL A 77 -3.24 7.05 14.17
C VAL A 77 -2.74 6.00 13.19
N PHE A 78 -3.52 4.92 12.96
CA PHE A 78 -3.21 3.90 11.96
C PHE A 78 -2.98 4.52 10.58
N LEU A 79 -3.91 5.34 10.08
CA LEU A 79 -3.77 5.98 8.77
C LEU A 79 -2.51 6.86 8.73
N LYS A 80 -2.32 7.75 9.70
CA LYS A 80 -1.19 8.69 9.72
C LYS A 80 0.16 7.96 9.70
N GLU A 81 0.33 6.98 10.58
CA GLU A 81 1.62 6.29 10.74
C GLU A 81 1.96 5.44 9.52
N ASN A 82 0.99 4.73 8.95
CA ASN A 82 1.24 3.87 7.79
C ASN A 82 1.40 4.69 6.50
N MET A 83 0.65 5.79 6.32
CA MET A 83 0.86 6.70 5.20
C MET A 83 2.26 7.31 5.21
N ALA A 84 2.74 7.78 6.37
CA ALA A 84 4.08 8.35 6.50
C ALA A 84 5.17 7.33 6.11
N LYS A 85 5.04 6.08 6.54
CA LYS A 85 6.00 5.03 6.18
C LYS A 85 6.02 4.66 4.70
N PHE A 86 4.86 4.65 4.04
CA PHE A 86 4.80 4.46 2.59
C PHE A 86 5.46 5.64 1.85
N GLU A 87 5.24 6.86 2.32
CA GLU A 87 5.86 8.08 1.78
C GLU A 87 7.39 8.04 1.95
N ASP A 88 7.87 7.75 3.16
CA ASP A 88 9.31 7.63 3.46
C ASP A 88 9.97 6.58 2.56
N PHE A 89 9.36 5.40 2.41
CA PHE A 89 9.83 4.36 1.51
C PHE A 89 9.87 4.84 0.05
N PHE A 90 8.80 5.49 -0.42
CA PHE A 90 8.74 5.95 -1.80
C PHE A 90 9.81 6.99 -2.11
N GLN A 91 10.03 7.95 -1.19
CA GLN A 91 11.05 8.99 -1.35
C GLN A 91 12.46 8.41 -1.33
N GLU A 92 12.74 7.46 -0.44
CA GLU A 92 14.07 6.85 -0.31
C GLU A 92 14.45 5.98 -1.52
N TYR A 93 13.48 5.28 -2.11
CA TYR A 93 13.68 4.39 -3.26
C TYR A 93 13.14 4.96 -4.58
N GLU A 94 12.90 6.27 -4.63
CA GLU A 94 12.31 6.94 -5.80
C GLU A 94 13.11 6.66 -7.08
N ASP A 95 14.45 6.70 -7.01
CA ASP A 95 15.35 6.44 -8.15
C ASP A 95 15.27 5.01 -8.71
N ILE A 96 14.80 4.06 -7.90
CA ILE A 96 14.58 2.67 -8.34
C ILE A 96 13.16 2.51 -8.88
N ILE A 97 12.18 3.11 -8.20
CA ILE A 97 10.75 2.98 -8.51
C ILE A 97 10.41 3.77 -9.77
N LYS A 98 10.82 5.03 -9.87
CA LYS A 98 10.62 5.86 -11.06
C LYS A 98 11.66 5.52 -12.14
N PRO A 99 11.29 5.59 -13.43
CA PRO A 99 12.23 5.54 -14.53
C PRO A 99 13.04 6.84 -14.68
#